data_AF-A0A5E4IIV3-F1
#
_entry.id   AF-A0A5E4IIV3-F1
#
_cell.length_a   1.000
_cell.length_b   1.000
_cell.length_c   1.000
_cell.angle_alpha   90.00
_cell.angle_beta   90.00
_cell.angle_gamma   90.00
#
_symmetry.space_group_name_H-M   'P 1'
#
loop_
_entity.id
_entity.type
_entity.pdbx_description
1 polymer ?
#
loop_
_entity_poly.entity_id
_entity_poly.type
_entity_poly.pdbx_seq_one_letter_code
_entity_poly.pdbx_strand_id
1 'polypeptide(L)'
;MDITIKGERYSSADLKLLIGEDEVLEPKPHILLLAKILRNPMRLPWFLKDICGLCLNDDDLKELRLALIRVQVDAELRMNQDIQRYQQRRYVAQVVEILQFNELLLAPKEHLEEAEME
;
A
#
# COMPACT_ATOMS: atom_id res chain seq x y z
N MET A 1 12.38 -13.79 6.32
CA MET A 1 12.66 -13.66 7.77
C MET A 1 11.66 -12.69 8.35
N ASP A 2 11.22 -12.94 9.58
CA ASP A 2 10.28 -12.06 10.29
C ASP A 2 11.05 -11.19 11.28
N ILE A 3 10.62 -9.94 11.43
CA ILE A 3 11.14 -8.97 12.42
C ILE A 3 10.05 -8.77 13.48
N THR A 4 10.45 -8.68 14.75
CA THR A 4 9.52 -8.38 15.84
C THR A 4 9.67 -6.92 16.26
N ILE A 5 8.57 -6.16 16.19
CA ILE A 5 8.52 -4.75 16.58
C ILE A 5 7.37 -4.61 17.56
N LYS A 6 7.65 -4.09 18.77
CA LYS A 6 6.65 -3.91 19.86
C LYS A 6 5.83 -5.18 20.15
N GLY A 7 6.45 -6.36 20.06
CA GLY A 7 5.80 -7.66 20.34
C GLY A 7 5.00 -8.25 19.18
N GLU A 8 4.94 -7.58 18.03
CA GLU A 8 4.25 -8.07 16.83
C GLU A 8 5.24 -8.48 15.74
N ARG A 9 4.90 -9.53 14.98
CA ARG A 9 5.74 -10.03 13.88
C ARG A 9 5.35 -9.44 12.53
N TYR A 10 6.37 -9.01 11.80
CA TYR A 10 6.28 -8.43 10.47
C TYR A 10 7.20 -9.17 9.49
N SER A 11 6.77 -9.32 8.25
CA SER A 11 7.64 -9.82 7.18
C SER A 11 8.72 -8.78 6.87
N SER A 12 9.99 -9.16 6.96
CA SER A 12 11.10 -8.26 6.59
C SER A 12 10.98 -7.81 5.13
N ALA A 13 10.56 -8.70 4.23
CA ALA A 13 10.38 -8.37 2.83
C ALA A 13 9.26 -7.34 2.62
N ASP A 14 8.17 -7.45 3.36
CA ASP A 14 7.08 -6.46 3.29
C ASP A 14 7.54 -5.10 3.82
N LEU A 15 8.29 -5.05 4.92
CA LEU A 15 8.80 -3.78 5.46
C LEU A 15 9.79 -3.10 4.51
N LYS A 16 10.73 -3.85 3.93
CA LYS A 16 11.66 -3.34 2.92
C LYS A 16 10.93 -2.79 1.70
N LEU A 17 9.92 -3.52 1.21
CA LEU A 17 9.09 -3.07 0.09
C LEU A 17 8.37 -1.75 0.41
N LEU A 18 7.77 -1.64 1.60
CA LEU A 18 7.00 -0.47 1.99
C LEU A 18 7.89 0.77 2.15
N ILE A 19 9.03 0.62 2.83
CA ILE A 19 10.00 1.70 3.06
C ILE A 19 10.71 2.06 1.75
N GLY A 20 10.96 1.07 0.89
CA GLY A 20 11.74 1.23 -0.34
C GLY A 20 13.25 1.19 -0.11
N GLU A 21 13.69 0.55 0.98
CA GLU A 21 15.10 0.44 1.38
C GLU A 21 15.45 -1.01 1.71
N ASP A 22 16.73 -1.37 1.54
CA ASP A 22 17.23 -2.71 1.86
C ASP A 22 17.37 -2.96 3.36
N GLU A 23 17.42 -1.89 4.16
CA GLU A 23 17.51 -1.94 5.62
C GLU A 23 16.23 -1.41 6.27
N VAL A 24 15.86 -2.02 7.40
CA VAL A 24 14.65 -1.67 8.15
C VAL A 24 15.09 -1.15 9.51
N LEU A 25 15.33 0.16 9.59
CA LEU A 25 15.84 0.78 10.82
C LEU A 25 14.71 1.09 11.79
N GLU A 26 13.76 1.93 11.39
CA GLU A 26 12.64 2.33 12.27
C GLU A 26 11.37 2.63 11.46
N PRO A 27 10.54 1.61 11.16
CA PRO A 27 9.33 1.82 10.38
C PRO A 27 8.33 2.70 11.14
N LYS A 28 7.79 3.71 10.45
CA LYS A 28 6.75 4.58 11.01
C LYS A 28 5.46 3.80 11.31
N PRO A 29 4.63 4.25 12.26
CA PRO A 29 3.41 3.53 12.65
C PRO A 29 2.44 3.23 11.50
N HIS A 30 2.30 4.14 10.53
CA HIS A 30 1.44 3.94 9.36
C HIS A 30 1.99 2.87 8.40
N ILE A 31 3.32 2.72 8.30
CA ILE A 31 3.98 1.63 7.57
C ILE A 31 3.72 0.29 8.26
N LEU A 32 3.81 0.24 9.59
CA LEU A 32 3.49 -0.96 10.36
C LEU A 32 2.01 -1.36 10.20
N LEU A 33 1.09 -0.39 10.23
CA LEU A 33 -0.33 -0.62 9.96
C LEU A 33 -0.54 -1.25 8.57
N LEU A 34 0.08 -0.68 7.54
CA LEU A 34 0.00 -1.22 6.18
C LEU A 34 0.58 -2.63 6.07
N ALA A 35 1.72 -2.90 6.70
CA ALA A 35 2.31 -4.24 6.76
C ALA A 35 1.38 -5.27 7.43
N LYS A 36 0.64 -4.89 8.47
CA LYS A 36 -0.37 -5.76 9.10
C LYS A 36 -1.50 -6.11 8.15
N ILE A 37 -2.01 -5.11 7.42
CA ILE A 37 -3.10 -5.29 6.46
C ILE A 37 -2.63 -6.18 5.31
N LEU A 38 -1.45 -5.95 4.76
CA LEU A 38 -0.91 -6.72 3.64
C LEU A 38 -0.58 -8.17 3.98
N ARG A 39 -0.29 -8.46 5.25
CA ARG A 39 -0.13 -9.83 5.75
C ARG A 39 -1.44 -10.62 5.71
N ASN A 40 -2.58 -9.96 5.89
CA ASN A 40 -3.90 -10.58 5.73
C ASN A 40 -4.88 -9.58 5.11
N PRO A 41 -4.93 -9.48 3.78
CA PRO A 41 -5.77 -8.52 3.06
C PRO A 41 -7.25 -8.59 3.43
N MET A 42 -7.75 -9.76 3.81
CA MET A 42 -9.13 -9.95 4.25
C MET A 42 -9.47 -9.16 5.51
N ARG A 43 -8.48 -8.71 6.29
CA ARG A 43 -8.70 -7.89 7.48
C ARG A 43 -8.85 -6.39 7.18
N LEU A 44 -8.71 -5.96 5.93
CA LEU A 44 -8.86 -4.54 5.54
C LEU A 44 -10.12 -3.87 6.14
N PRO A 45 -11.33 -4.48 6.11
CA PRO A 45 -12.53 -3.87 6.71
C PRO A 45 -12.38 -3.50 8.20
N TRP A 46 -11.61 -4.29 8.95
CA TRP A 46 -11.37 -4.05 10.38
C TRP A 46 -10.41 -2.91 10.65
N PHE A 47 -9.57 -2.55 9.67
CA PHE A 47 -8.60 -1.47 9.77
C PHE A 47 -9.11 -0.16 9.18
N LEU A 48 -10.32 -0.10 8.60
CA LEU A 48 -10.84 1.12 7.97
C LEU A 48 -10.87 2.31 8.93
N LYS A 49 -11.24 2.09 10.20
CA LYS A 49 -11.22 3.14 11.21
C LYS A 49 -9.81 3.68 11.46
N ASP A 50 -8.83 2.79 11.52
CA ASP A 50 -7.43 3.17 11.75
C ASP A 50 -6.84 3.89 10.54
N ILE A 51 -7.17 3.43 9.32
CA ILE A 51 -6.76 4.05 8.05
C ILE A 51 -7.36 5.46 7.94
N CYS A 52 -8.68 5.60 8.02
CA CYS A 52 -9.35 6.89 7.88
C CYS A 52 -9.00 7.86 9.03
N GLY A 53 -8.57 7.33 10.17
CA GLY A 53 -8.14 8.12 11.33
C GLY A 53 -6.66 8.53 11.30
N LEU A 54 -5.91 8.19 10.26
CA LEU A 54 -4.51 8.61 10.11
C LEU A 54 -4.43 10.14 10.06
N CYS A 55 -3.75 10.72 11.04
CA CYS A 55 -3.41 12.14 11.08
C CYS A 55 -1.90 12.26 10.82
N LEU A 56 -1.55 12.47 9.56
CA LEU A 56 -0.18 12.50 9.08
C LEU A 56 0.18 13.90 8.60
N ASN A 57 1.45 14.29 8.76
CA ASN A 57 1.98 15.49 8.11
C ASN A 57 2.22 15.22 6.61
N ASP A 58 2.54 16.27 5.85
CA ASP A 58 2.73 16.16 4.39
C ASP A 58 3.84 15.17 3.98
N ASP A 59 4.91 15.07 4.76
CA ASP A 59 6.03 14.17 4.45
C ASP A 59 5.64 12.71 4.72
N ASP A 60 4.93 12.45 5.82
CA ASP A 60 4.37 11.14 6.14
C ASP A 60 3.29 10.72 5.14
N LEU A 61 2.48 11.66 4.63
CA LEU A 61 1.52 11.40 3.56
C LEU A 61 2.22 11.01 2.25
N LYS A 62 3.28 11.72 1.86
CA LYS A 62 4.07 11.38 0.67
C LYS A 62 4.71 10.00 0.82
N GLU A 63 5.27 9.69 1.99
CA GLU A 63 5.86 8.39 2.29
C GLU A 63 4.82 7.27 2.21
N LEU A 64 3.65 7.46 2.82
CA LEU A 64 2.54 6.52 2.74
C LEU A 64 2.12 6.29 1.28
N ARG A 65 1.97 7.36 0.48
CA ARG A 65 1.57 7.23 -0.93
C ARG A 65 2.60 6.44 -1.73
N LEU A 66 3.89 6.71 -1.55
CA LEU A 66 4.97 5.94 -2.18
C LEU A 66 4.94 4.47 -1.76
N ALA A 67 4.71 4.17 -0.49
CA ALA A 67 4.58 2.79 0.00
C ALA A 67 3.43 2.04 -0.69
N LEU A 68 2.27 2.69 -0.87
CA LEU A 68 1.12 2.12 -1.59
C LEU A 68 1.43 1.87 -3.06
N ILE A 69 2.11 2.81 -3.73
CA ILE A 69 2.54 2.67 -5.12
C ILE A 69 3.50 1.50 -5.29
N ARG A 70 4.48 1.34 -4.39
CA ARG A 70 5.43 0.21 -4.41
C ARG A 70 4.71 -1.13 -4.32
N VAL A 71 3.67 -1.24 -3.50
CA VAL A 71 2.85 -2.45 -3.41
C VAL A 71 2.10 -2.72 -4.71
N GLN A 72 1.55 -1.68 -5.34
CA GLN A 72 0.86 -1.83 -6.63
C GLN A 72 1.82 -2.32 -7.73
N VAL A 73 3.02 -1.72 -7.82
CA VAL A 73 4.05 -2.12 -8.78
C VAL A 73 4.57 -3.53 -8.52
N ASP A 74 4.91 -3.87 -7.26
CA ASP A 74 5.37 -5.22 -6.90
C ASP A 74 4.32 -6.29 -7.23
N ALA A 75 3.04 -5.99 -6.95
CA ALA A 75 1.95 -6.88 -7.28
C ALA A 75 1.80 -7.11 -8.79
N GLU A 76 1.97 -6.07 -9.61
CA GLU A 76 1.93 -6.20 -11.06
C GLU A 76 3.08 -7.06 -11.59
N LEU A 77 4.30 -6.80 -11.12
CA LEU A 77 5.51 -7.50 -11.56
C LEU A 77 5.51 -8.99 -11.18
N ARG A 78 4.83 -9.34 -10.10
CA ARG A 78 4.80 -10.71 -9.54
C ARG A 78 3.46 -11.41 -9.70
N MET A 79 2.50 -10.79 -10.40
CA MET A 79 1.13 -11.29 -10.51
C MET A 79 1.05 -12.75 -10.96
N ASN A 80 1.92 -13.13 -11.90
CA ASN A 80 1.99 -14.50 -12.44
C ASN A 80 2.49 -15.55 -11.45
N GLN A 81 3.12 -15.16 -10.34
CA GLN A 81 3.65 -16.07 -9.31
C GLN A 81 2.53 -16.56 -8.39
N ASP A 82 1.59 -15.67 -8.06
CA ASP A 82 0.43 -15.96 -7.22
C ASP A 82 -0.65 -14.89 -7.46
N ILE A 83 -1.51 -15.14 -8.45
CA ILE A 83 -2.52 -14.18 -8.91
C ILE A 83 -3.40 -13.74 -7.73
N GLN A 84 -3.88 -14.68 -6.93
CA GLN A 84 -4.80 -14.37 -5.84
C GLN A 84 -4.13 -13.48 -4.79
N ARG A 85 -2.91 -13.84 -4.35
CA ARG A 85 -2.16 -13.06 -3.36
C ARG A 85 -1.86 -11.66 -3.84
N TYR A 86 -1.35 -11.50 -5.07
CA TYR A 86 -0.92 -10.21 -5.57
C TYR A 86 -2.10 -9.32 -5.97
N GLN A 87 -3.20 -9.87 -6.50
CA GLN A 87 -4.44 -9.13 -6.71
C GLN A 87 -4.98 -8.55 -5.40
N GLN A 88 -5.05 -9.36 -4.33
CA GLN A 88 -5.53 -8.90 -3.03
C GLN A 88 -4.65 -7.80 -2.43
N ARG A 89 -3.33 -7.91 -2.56
CA ARG A 89 -2.39 -6.89 -2.08
C ARG A 89 -2.50 -5.59 -2.89
N ARG A 90 -2.65 -5.68 -4.21
CA ARG A 90 -2.90 -4.52 -5.09
C ARG A 90 -4.20 -3.82 -4.71
N TYR A 91 -5.27 -4.59 -4.50
CA TYR A 91 -6.56 -4.06 -4.07
C TYR A 91 -6.46 -3.32 -2.73
N VAL A 92 -5.78 -3.89 -1.72
CA VAL A 92 -5.53 -3.20 -0.44
C VAL A 92 -4.85 -1.86 -0.67
N ALA A 93 -3.77 -1.84 -1.45
CA ALA A 93 -3.01 -0.61 -1.69
C ALA A 93 -3.87 0.45 -2.39
N GLN A 94 -4.66 0.06 -3.38
CA GLN A 94 -5.56 0.97 -4.10
C GLN A 94 -6.67 1.52 -3.21
N VAL A 95 -7.31 0.68 -2.38
CA VAL A 95 -8.35 1.14 -1.47
C VAL A 95 -7.78 2.11 -0.43
N VAL A 96 -6.63 1.80 0.15
CA VAL A 96 -5.99 2.71 1.12
C VAL A 96 -5.58 4.02 0.43
N GLU A 97 -5.08 3.97 -0.80
CA GLU A 97 -4.73 5.18 -1.55
C GLU A 97 -5.97 6.05 -1.81
N ILE A 98 -7.07 5.46 -2.29
CA ILE A 98 -8.33 6.20 -2.50
C ILE A 98 -8.84 6.80 -1.19
N LEU A 99 -8.81 6.06 -0.08
CA LEU A 99 -9.30 6.57 1.21
C LEU A 99 -8.46 7.72 1.77
N GLN A 100 -7.18 7.81 1.43
CA GLN A 100 -6.27 8.83 1.97
C GLN A 100 -6.05 10.00 1.01
N PHE A 101 -6.16 9.76 -0.31
CA PHE A 101 -5.79 10.73 -1.35
C PHE A 101 -6.94 11.03 -2.33
N ASN A 102 -8.07 10.34 -2.23
CA ASN A 102 -9.25 10.47 -3.12
C ASN A 102 -8.99 10.14 -4.61
N GLU A 103 -7.83 9.57 -4.93
CA GLU A 103 -7.45 9.19 -6.29
C GLU A 103 -6.43 8.04 -6.27
N LEU A 104 -6.20 7.42 -7.42
CA LEU A 104 -5.10 6.49 -7.64
C LEU A 104 -4.04 7.16 -8.51
N LEU A 105 -2.78 7.20 -8.08
CA LEU A 105 -1.72 7.79 -8.90
C LEU A 105 -1.44 6.96 -10.17
N LEU A 106 -1.54 5.63 -10.05
CA LEU A 106 -1.32 4.69 -11.15
C LEU A 106 -2.62 4.21 -11.81
N ALA A 107 -3.70 5.01 -11.73
CA ALA A 107 -4.91 4.71 -12.50
C ALA A 107 -4.54 4.60 -13.99
N PRO A 108 -5.07 3.60 -14.72
CA PRO A 108 -5.08 3.66 -16.17
C PRO A 108 -5.74 4.98 -16.55
N LYS A 109 -5.01 5.85 -17.27
CA LYS A 109 -5.64 7.03 -17.86
C LYS A 109 -6.66 6.46 -18.84
N GLU A 110 -7.95 6.66 -18.57
CA GLU A 110 -8.93 6.56 -19.64
C GLU A 110 -8.41 7.48 -20.74
N HIS A 111 -8.18 6.93 -21.94
CA HIS A 111 -8.03 7.77 -23.10
C HIS A 111 -9.34 8.55 -23.16
N LEU A 112 -9.33 9.80 -22.71
CA LEU A 112 -10.31 10.78 -23.12
C LEU A 112 -10.09 10.89 -24.62
N GLU A 113 -10.74 10.00 -25.37
CA GLU A 113 -10.97 10.21 -26.79
C GLU A 113 -11.57 11.61 -26.87
N GLU A 114 -10.88 12.44 -27.65
CA GLU A 114 -11.22 13.82 -27.93
C GLU A 114 -12.69 13.89 -28.37
N ALA A 115 -13.59 14.17 -27.43
CA ALA A 115 -14.87 14.78 -27.72
C ALA A 115 -14.66 16.28 -27.98
N GLU A 116 -13.66 16.60 -28.80
CA GLU A 116 -13.61 17.80 -29.64
C GLU A 116 -13.89 17.34 -31.07
N MET A 117 -15.08 16.78 -31.29
CA MET A 117 -15.64 16.63 -32.62
C MET A 117 -17.03 17.26 -32.64
N GLU A 118 -17.03 18.42 -33.31
CA GLU A 118 -18.14 19.22 -33.86
C GLU A 118 -18.85 20.26 -32.97
#